data_AF-A0A5C8BEN5-F1
#
_entry.id   AF-A0A5C8BEN5-F1
#
_cell.length_a   1.000
_cell.length_b   1.000
_cell.length_c   1.000
_cell.angle_alpha   90.00
_cell.angle_beta   90.00
_cell.angle_gamma   90.00
#
_symmetry.space_group_name_H-M   'P 1'
#
loop_
_entity.id
_entity.type
_entity.pdbx_description
1 polymer ?
#
loop_
_entity_poly.entity_id
_entity_poly.type
_entity_poly.pdbx_seq_one_letter_code
_entity_poly.pdbx_strand_id
1 'polypeptide(L)'
;MLRSAHLSICLANLSLFVLAACSSPVVEQMPSNAVPQAVTVVPLDFPADEDVRKLVPEQGLSNASCGLNGEAGIEAEILERVNRLRAEGRLCGATYYAAVPTVTWNLKLQNASYHHALEMARANLISHVSIDSRELRNRVRQAGYAFSRVSENVAAGQSNVEKVISSWEKSPAHCAALMDPRLEEIGAACIHK
;
A
#
# COMPACT_ATOMS: atom_id res chain seq x y z
N MET A 1 41.18 28.58 6.21
CA MET A 1 39.94 29.14 5.63
C MET A 1 39.03 27.99 5.22
N LEU A 2 37.73 28.14 5.47
CA LEU A 2 36.71 27.09 5.51
C LEU A 2 36.42 26.42 4.15
N ARG A 3 35.93 25.17 4.25
CA ARG A 3 35.39 24.31 3.19
C ARG A 3 34.16 24.90 2.49
N SER A 4 33.98 24.59 1.20
CA SER A 4 32.66 24.58 0.56
C SER A 4 32.36 23.17 0.05
N ALA A 5 31.32 22.57 0.61
CA ALA A 5 30.74 21.31 0.20
C ALA A 5 29.76 21.55 -0.94
N HIS A 6 29.84 20.72 -1.99
CA HIS A 6 28.81 20.66 -3.03
C HIS A 6 27.58 19.93 -2.48
N LEU A 7 26.48 20.68 -2.40
CA LEU A 7 25.17 20.26 -1.93
C LEU A 7 24.49 19.44 -3.05
N SER A 8 24.46 18.11 -2.88
CA SER A 8 23.61 17.22 -3.69
C SER A 8 22.15 17.55 -3.43
N ILE A 9 21.44 17.95 -4.48
CA ILE A 9 19.99 18.24 -4.43
C ILE A 9 19.23 16.90 -4.45
N CYS A 10 18.50 16.66 -3.36
CA CYS A 10 17.68 15.49 -3.09
C CYS A 10 16.60 15.26 -4.16
N LEU A 11 16.63 14.09 -4.80
CA LEU A 11 15.51 13.55 -5.58
C LEU A 11 14.41 13.07 -4.61
N ALA A 12 13.21 13.55 -4.85
CA ALA A 12 12.07 13.50 -3.95
C ALA A 12 11.09 12.40 -4.40
N ASN A 13 11.33 11.14 -4.02
CA ASN A 13 10.42 10.07 -4.39
C ASN A 13 9.16 10.10 -3.52
N LEU A 14 8.01 9.87 -4.14
CA LEU A 14 6.71 9.87 -3.47
C LEU A 14 5.88 8.65 -3.84
N SER A 15 5.26 8.03 -2.82
CA SER A 15 4.69 6.68 -2.91
C SER A 15 3.20 6.57 -2.58
N LEU A 16 2.49 5.74 -3.34
CA LEU A 16 1.16 5.22 -3.03
C LEU A 16 1.25 3.77 -2.54
N PHE A 17 0.59 3.46 -1.43
CA PHE A 17 0.53 2.13 -0.80
C PHE A 17 -0.89 1.55 -0.97
N VAL A 18 -1.02 0.27 -1.33
CA VAL A 18 -2.29 -0.37 -1.75
C VAL A 18 -2.34 -1.77 -1.16
N LEU A 19 -3.46 -2.15 -0.52
CA LEU A 19 -3.71 -3.53 -0.08
C LEU A 19 -5.17 -3.89 0.11
N ALA A 20 -5.59 -5.07 -0.39
CA ALA A 20 -6.89 -5.70 -0.15
C ALA A 20 -6.73 -6.93 0.77
N ALA A 21 -7.57 -7.09 1.78
CA ALA A 21 -7.74 -8.34 2.53
C ALA A 21 -9.13 -8.93 2.28
N CYS A 22 -9.26 -10.07 1.62
CA CYS A 22 -10.56 -10.73 1.50
C CYS A 22 -10.96 -11.37 2.83
N SER A 23 -11.96 -10.82 3.51
CA SER A 23 -12.78 -11.54 4.48
C SER A 23 -14.25 -11.10 4.40
N SER A 24 -15.14 -12.04 4.73
CA SER A 24 -16.61 -11.93 4.81
C SER A 24 -17.08 -10.66 5.56
N PRO A 25 -18.33 -10.19 5.38
CA PRO A 25 -18.77 -8.89 5.90
C PRO A 25 -18.65 -8.86 7.42
N VAL A 26 -17.79 -7.97 7.94
CA VAL A 26 -17.79 -7.61 9.36
C VAL A 26 -18.58 -6.32 9.53
N VAL A 27 -19.59 -6.40 10.39
CA VAL A 27 -20.47 -5.33 10.83
C VAL A 27 -19.67 -4.15 11.37
N GLU A 28 -20.06 -2.95 10.95
CA GLU A 28 -19.55 -1.68 11.48
C GLU A 28 -19.93 -1.54 12.97
N GLN A 29 -18.95 -1.16 13.79
CA GLN A 29 -18.98 -0.92 15.25
C GLN A 29 -18.79 -2.14 16.18
N MET A 30 -17.68 -2.10 16.93
CA MET A 30 -17.66 -2.56 18.32
C MET A 30 -16.81 -1.64 19.21
N PRO A 31 -17.22 -1.44 20.49
CA PRO A 31 -16.59 -0.54 21.43
C PRO A 31 -15.30 -1.13 22.03
N SER A 32 -14.51 -0.24 22.63
CA SER A 32 -13.30 -0.52 23.40
C SER A 32 -13.50 -1.65 24.42
N ASN A 33 -12.49 -2.51 24.52
CA ASN A 33 -12.22 -3.51 25.57
C ASN A 33 -12.56 -4.96 25.22
N ALA A 34 -11.74 -5.57 24.37
CA ALA A 34 -11.13 -6.89 24.60
C ALA A 34 -10.09 -7.15 23.49
N VAL A 35 -8.80 -7.01 23.82
CA VAL A 35 -7.73 -7.52 22.95
C VAL A 35 -7.58 -9.02 23.25
N PRO A 36 -7.84 -9.93 22.30
CA PRO A 36 -7.51 -11.33 22.49
C PRO A 36 -5.99 -11.48 22.66
N GLN A 37 -5.62 -12.45 23.49
CA GLN A 37 -4.27 -12.67 24.00
C GLN A 37 -3.19 -12.71 22.91
N ALA A 38 -2.01 -12.24 23.32
CA ALA A 38 -0.79 -12.06 22.54
C ALA A 38 -0.55 -13.16 21.49
N VAL A 39 -0.87 -12.83 20.23
CA VAL A 39 -0.10 -13.39 19.11
C VAL A 39 1.32 -12.91 19.33
N THR A 40 2.24 -13.83 19.61
CA THR A 40 3.67 -13.54 19.58
C THR A 40 4.01 -13.06 18.18
N VAL A 41 4.04 -11.75 18.00
CA VAL A 41 4.56 -11.12 16.78
C VAL A 41 6.06 -11.37 16.83
N VAL A 42 6.51 -12.44 16.17
CA VAL A 42 7.93 -12.56 15.85
C VAL A 42 8.26 -11.31 15.04
N PRO A 43 9.20 -10.46 15.47
CA PRO A 43 9.64 -9.33 14.67
C PRO A 43 10.04 -9.88 13.30
N LEU A 44 9.29 -9.48 12.28
CA LEU A 44 9.52 -9.88 10.92
C LEU A 44 10.75 -9.11 10.42
N ASP A 45 11.93 -9.69 10.66
CA ASP A 45 13.21 -9.13 10.25
C ASP A 45 13.44 -9.48 8.77
N PHE A 46 12.88 -8.66 7.87
CA PHE A 46 12.99 -8.87 6.43
C PHE A 46 13.96 -7.88 5.78
N PRO A 47 14.84 -8.37 4.88
CA PRO A 47 15.77 -7.51 4.17
C PRO A 47 15.04 -6.55 3.23
N ALA A 48 15.44 -5.27 3.26
CA ALA A 48 14.88 -4.19 2.46
C ALA A 48 14.97 -4.43 0.93
N ASP A 49 15.97 -5.20 0.49
CA ASP A 49 16.30 -5.41 -0.93
C ASP A 49 15.84 -6.77 -1.47
N GLU A 50 14.99 -7.50 -0.74
CA GLU A 50 14.45 -8.76 -1.25
C GLU A 50 13.42 -8.52 -2.36
N ASP A 51 13.61 -9.19 -3.49
CA ASP A 51 12.64 -9.19 -4.58
C ASP A 51 11.40 -9.98 -4.16
N VAL A 52 10.40 -9.27 -3.65
CA VAL A 52 9.17 -9.88 -3.12
C VAL A 52 8.39 -10.73 -4.12
N ARG A 53 8.65 -10.56 -5.42
CA ARG A 53 8.06 -11.42 -6.45
C ARG A 53 8.60 -12.85 -6.39
N LYS A 54 9.77 -13.05 -5.77
CA LYS A 54 10.42 -14.36 -5.58
C LYS A 54 10.11 -14.99 -4.23
N LEU A 55 9.47 -14.27 -3.32
CA LEU A 55 9.09 -14.81 -2.03
C LEU A 55 8.10 -15.95 -2.22
N VAL A 56 8.39 -17.09 -1.59
CA VAL A 56 7.43 -18.19 -1.51
C VAL A 56 6.29 -17.73 -0.60
N PRO A 57 5.02 -17.71 -1.06
CA PRO A 57 3.90 -17.39 -0.19
C PRO A 57 3.90 -18.33 1.02
N GLU A 58 3.75 -17.78 2.22
CA GLU A 58 3.67 -18.62 3.42
C GLU A 58 2.56 -19.66 3.29
N GLN A 59 2.82 -20.89 3.76
CA GLN A 59 1.83 -21.96 3.69
C GLN A 59 0.59 -21.58 4.50
N GLY A 60 -0.58 -21.60 3.85
CA GLY A 60 -1.85 -21.11 4.43
C GLY A 60 -2.23 -19.68 4.04
N LEU A 61 -1.36 -18.95 3.33
CA LEU A 61 -1.65 -17.64 2.72
C LEU A 61 -1.49 -17.69 1.19
N SER A 62 -1.97 -18.79 0.62
CA SER A 62 -1.53 -19.38 -0.67
C SER A 62 -1.76 -18.54 -1.94
N ASN A 63 -2.21 -17.29 -1.82
CA ASN A 63 -2.27 -16.38 -2.94
C ASN A 63 -1.88 -14.95 -2.52
N ALA A 64 -0.62 -14.60 -2.77
CA ALA A 64 -0.07 -13.25 -2.56
C ALA A 64 -0.64 -12.19 -3.53
N SER A 65 -1.59 -12.58 -4.38
CA SER A 65 -2.41 -11.66 -5.14
C SER A 65 -3.90 -11.75 -4.80
N CYS A 66 -4.29 -12.60 -3.84
CA CYS A 66 -5.68 -12.91 -3.48
C CYS A 66 -6.63 -13.25 -4.65
N GLY A 67 -6.11 -13.77 -5.76
CA GLY A 67 -6.92 -13.99 -6.96
C GLY A 67 -7.32 -12.69 -7.68
N LEU A 68 -6.74 -11.56 -7.30
CA LEU A 68 -6.85 -10.28 -8.00
C LEU A 68 -5.92 -10.19 -9.22
N ASN A 69 -5.08 -11.21 -9.47
CA ASN A 69 -4.30 -11.30 -10.71
C ASN A 69 -5.25 -11.71 -11.85
N GLY A 70 -5.53 -10.83 -12.81
CA GLY A 70 -5.85 -11.27 -14.16
C GLY A 70 -4.61 -11.80 -14.88
N GLU A 71 -4.72 -12.01 -16.18
CA GLU A 71 -3.67 -12.64 -17.00
C GLU A 71 -2.32 -11.89 -16.93
N ALA A 72 -2.35 -10.56 -16.78
CA ALA A 72 -1.16 -9.71 -16.69
C ALA A 72 -0.56 -9.60 -15.26
N GLY A 73 -1.25 -10.10 -14.24
CA GLY A 73 -0.86 -9.97 -12.84
C GLY A 73 -1.24 -8.63 -12.18
N ILE A 74 -1.24 -8.62 -10.84
CA ILE A 74 -1.72 -7.51 -9.99
C ILE A 74 -0.97 -6.19 -10.23
N GLU A 75 0.34 -6.25 -10.49
CA GLU A 75 1.15 -5.07 -10.77
C GLU A 75 0.71 -4.33 -12.03
N ALA A 76 0.57 -5.06 -13.14
CA ALA A 76 0.14 -4.49 -14.41
C ALA A 76 -1.28 -3.91 -14.31
N GLU A 77 -2.19 -4.65 -13.67
CA GLU A 77 -3.57 -4.18 -13.47
C GLU A 77 -3.66 -2.92 -12.61
N ILE A 78 -2.91 -2.86 -11.51
CA ILE A 78 -2.88 -1.67 -10.65
C ILE A 78 -2.31 -0.48 -11.40
N LEU A 79 -1.16 -0.65 -12.08
CA LEU A 79 -0.55 0.43 -12.85
C LEU A 79 -1.50 0.95 -13.92
N GLU A 80 -2.12 0.05 -14.71
CA GLU A 80 -3.04 0.44 -15.77
C GLU A 80 -4.23 1.25 -15.20
N ARG A 81 -4.86 0.76 -14.13
CA ARG A 81 -6.06 1.37 -13.55
C ARG A 81 -5.74 2.68 -12.84
N VAL A 82 -4.68 2.73 -12.03
CA VAL A 82 -4.25 3.95 -11.34
C VAL A 82 -3.79 5.00 -12.34
N ASN A 83 -3.04 4.64 -13.38
CA ASN A 83 -2.57 5.61 -14.36
C ASN A 83 -3.70 6.12 -15.27
N ARG A 84 -4.66 5.28 -15.64
CA ARG A 84 -5.90 5.71 -16.32
C ARG A 84 -6.71 6.68 -15.45
N LEU A 85 -6.84 6.38 -14.16
CA LEU A 85 -7.46 7.29 -13.20
C LEU A 85 -6.68 8.63 -13.22
N ARG A 86 -5.37 8.62 -12.97
CA ARG A 86 -4.54 9.83 -12.91
C ARG A 86 -4.52 10.67 -14.19
N ALA A 87 -4.75 10.07 -15.36
CA ALA A 87 -4.80 10.76 -16.66
C ALA A 87 -5.98 11.73 -16.83
N GLU A 88 -6.99 11.67 -15.95
CA GLU A 88 -8.21 12.49 -16.03
C GLU A 88 -8.44 13.28 -14.74
N GLY A 89 -8.94 14.51 -14.87
CA GLY A 89 -9.36 15.31 -13.73
C GLY A 89 -10.62 14.76 -13.07
N ARG A 90 -10.71 14.83 -11.75
CA ARG A 90 -11.80 14.19 -10.98
C ARG A 90 -12.16 14.96 -9.71
N LEU A 91 -13.40 14.74 -9.26
CA LEU A 91 -13.85 15.16 -7.93
C LEU A 91 -13.56 14.03 -6.92
N CYS A 92 -12.73 14.34 -5.93
CA CYS A 92 -12.54 13.51 -4.75
C CYS A 92 -13.35 14.12 -3.59
N GLY A 93 -14.61 13.69 -3.46
CA GLY A 93 -15.58 14.38 -2.60
C GLY A 93 -15.90 15.77 -3.16
N ALA A 94 -15.72 16.81 -2.35
CA ALA A 94 -15.95 18.20 -2.77
C ALA A 94 -14.74 18.85 -3.47
N THR A 95 -13.57 18.20 -3.45
CA THR A 95 -12.33 18.77 -3.98
C THR A 95 -12.07 18.29 -5.39
N TYR A 96 -11.89 19.22 -6.33
CA TYR A 96 -11.45 18.90 -7.68
C TYR A 96 -9.93 18.74 -7.75
N TYR A 97 -9.48 17.67 -8.38
CA TYR A 97 -8.09 17.42 -8.76
C TYR A 97 -8.00 17.41 -10.28
N ALA A 98 -7.05 18.16 -10.85
CA ALA A 98 -6.73 18.05 -12.27
C ALA A 98 -6.09 16.69 -12.60
N ALA A 99 -5.92 16.38 -13.88
CA ALA A 99 -5.08 15.24 -14.29
C ALA A 99 -3.66 15.39 -13.74
N VAL A 100 -3.05 14.28 -13.34
CA VAL A 100 -1.73 14.23 -12.69
C VAL A 100 -0.81 13.22 -13.38
N PRO A 101 0.53 13.37 -13.28
CA PRO A 101 1.47 12.46 -13.95
C PRO A 101 1.26 10.99 -13.57
N THR A 102 1.60 10.06 -14.45
CA THR A 102 1.53 8.62 -14.14
C THR A 102 2.53 8.22 -13.05
N VAL A 103 2.23 7.14 -12.32
CA VAL A 103 3.16 6.49 -11.40
C VAL A 103 3.81 5.25 -12.04
N THR A 104 4.98 4.88 -11.54
CA THR A 104 5.71 3.65 -11.91
C THR A 104 5.83 2.68 -10.74
N TRP A 105 6.06 1.39 -10.99
CA TRP A 105 6.15 0.40 -9.92
C TRP A 105 7.51 0.43 -9.22
N ASN A 106 7.51 0.30 -7.89
CA ASN A 106 8.72 0.21 -7.10
C ASN A 106 8.70 -1.00 -6.15
N LEU A 107 9.71 -1.85 -6.25
CA LEU A 107 9.81 -3.10 -5.47
C LEU A 107 9.95 -2.87 -3.96
N LYS A 108 10.55 -1.76 -3.53
CA LYS A 108 10.69 -1.45 -2.09
C LYS A 108 9.35 -1.05 -1.49
N LEU A 109 8.53 -0.34 -2.24
CA LEU A 109 7.15 -0.06 -1.85
C LEU A 109 6.30 -1.32 -1.83
N GLN A 110 6.48 -2.19 -2.83
CA GLN A 110 5.85 -3.50 -2.85
C GLN A 110 6.22 -4.31 -1.61
N ASN A 111 7.49 -4.26 -1.19
CA ASN A 111 7.99 -4.93 0.00
C ASN A 111 7.33 -4.39 1.27
N ALA A 112 7.29 -3.07 1.44
CA ALA A 112 6.58 -2.43 2.55
C ALA A 112 5.09 -2.81 2.58
N SER A 113 4.44 -2.86 1.41
CA SER A 113 3.05 -3.32 1.29
C SER A 113 2.91 -4.78 1.72
N TYR A 114 3.68 -5.68 1.14
CA TYR A 114 3.61 -7.12 1.44
C TYR A 114 3.69 -7.42 2.94
N HIS A 115 4.60 -6.78 3.68
CA HIS A 115 4.72 -7.04 5.11
C HIS A 115 3.52 -6.52 5.93
N HIS A 116 3.03 -5.32 5.61
CA HIS A 116 1.84 -4.80 6.30
C HIS A 116 0.58 -5.60 5.97
N ALA A 117 0.47 -6.05 4.72
CA ALA A 117 -0.56 -6.97 4.26
C ALA A 117 -0.61 -8.24 5.11
N LEU A 118 0.58 -8.82 5.29
CA LEU A 118 0.79 -10.07 5.98
C LEU A 118 0.45 -9.92 7.47
N GLU A 119 0.89 -8.81 8.09
CA GLU A 119 0.51 -8.45 9.45
C GLU A 119 -1.02 -8.33 9.61
N MET A 120 -1.69 -7.56 8.73
CA MET A 120 -3.14 -7.39 8.74
C MET A 120 -3.90 -8.70 8.54
N ALA A 121 -3.46 -9.55 7.60
CA ALA A 121 -4.08 -10.84 7.34
C ALA A 121 -3.93 -11.82 8.51
N ARG A 122 -2.74 -11.86 9.14
CA ARG A 122 -2.47 -12.69 10.33
C ARG A 122 -3.34 -12.28 11.51
N ALA A 123 -3.48 -10.98 11.74
CA ALA A 123 -4.25 -10.43 12.86
C ALA A 123 -5.76 -10.27 12.55
N ASN A 124 -6.21 -10.56 11.33
CA ASN A 124 -7.59 -10.40 10.88
C ASN A 124 -8.16 -9.00 11.17
N LEU A 125 -7.40 -7.96 10.79
CA LEU A 125 -7.76 -6.56 10.99
C LEU A 125 -7.34 -5.70 9.80
N ILE A 126 -7.93 -4.51 9.68
CA ILE A 126 -7.47 -3.45 8.77
C ILE A 126 -7.00 -2.26 9.59
N SER A 127 -5.78 -1.80 9.31
CA SER A 127 -5.15 -0.70 10.05
C SER A 127 -4.12 0.01 9.18
N HIS A 128 -3.94 1.31 9.39
CA HIS A 128 -2.81 2.08 8.86
C HIS A 128 -1.54 1.95 9.72
N VAL A 129 -1.70 1.50 10.96
CA VAL A 129 -0.63 1.33 11.96
C VAL A 129 -0.34 -0.16 12.12
N SER A 130 0.94 -0.54 12.10
CA SER A 130 1.37 -1.91 12.37
C SER A 130 1.03 -2.33 13.81
N ILE A 131 0.98 -3.63 14.04
CA ILE A 131 0.69 -4.21 15.37
C ILE A 131 1.74 -3.78 16.41
N ASP A 132 2.99 -3.59 15.97
CA ASP A 132 4.09 -3.07 16.78
C ASP A 132 4.17 -1.53 16.81
N SER A 133 3.07 -0.85 16.46
CA SER A 133 2.95 0.62 16.43
C SER A 133 3.83 1.34 15.40
N ARG A 134 4.41 0.64 14.42
CA ARG A 134 5.04 1.33 13.27
C ARG A 134 3.99 2.03 12.40
N GLU A 135 4.20 3.32 12.21
CA GLU A 135 3.51 4.13 11.20
C GLU A 135 4.03 3.84 9.77
N LEU A 136 3.24 4.19 8.75
CA LEU A 136 3.60 4.07 7.32
C LEU A 136 5.02 4.51 7.01
N ARG A 137 5.42 5.68 7.53
CA ARG A 137 6.75 6.26 7.30
C ARG A 137 7.88 5.34 7.78
N ASN A 138 7.67 4.62 8.87
CA ASN A 138 8.67 3.71 9.42
C ASN A 138 8.76 2.45 8.57
N ARG A 139 7.62 1.88 8.17
CA ARG A 139 7.56 0.72 7.25
C ARG A 139 8.29 0.99 5.94
N VAL A 140 8.02 2.14 5.32
CA VAL A 140 8.63 2.52 4.03
C VAL A 140 10.14 2.77 4.16
N ARG A 141 10.59 3.41 5.25
CA ARG A 141 12.04 3.55 5.52
C ARG A 141 12.71 2.21 5.77
N GLN A 142 12.05 1.30 6.49
CA GLN A 142 12.58 -0.04 6.77
C GLN A 142 12.75 -0.86 5.48
N ALA A 143 11.83 -0.71 4.51
CA ALA A 143 11.98 -1.26 3.18
C ALA A 143 13.06 -0.56 2.32
N GLY A 144 13.85 0.36 2.90
CA GLY A 144 14.97 1.01 2.22
C GLY A 144 14.54 2.03 1.15
N TYR A 145 13.29 2.49 1.18
CA TYR A 145 12.78 3.50 0.25
C TYR A 145 12.95 4.90 0.84
N ALA A 146 13.68 5.76 0.11
CA ALA A 146 13.83 7.17 0.47
C ALA A 146 12.64 7.96 -0.06
N PHE A 147 12.00 8.78 0.79
CA PHE A 147 10.84 9.57 0.39
C PHE A 147 10.82 10.95 1.03
N SER A 148 10.29 11.92 0.29
CA SER A 148 9.89 13.22 0.83
C SER A 148 8.43 13.22 1.28
N ARG A 149 7.60 12.37 0.65
CA ARG A 149 6.19 12.17 1.00
C ARG A 149 5.71 10.78 0.59
N VAL A 150 4.74 10.25 1.31
CA VAL A 150 4.21 8.89 1.14
C VAL A 150 2.74 8.92 1.54
N SER A 151 1.91 8.10 0.90
CA SER A 151 0.49 7.97 1.17
C SER A 151 0.07 6.50 1.11
N GLU A 152 -1.02 6.18 1.80
CA GLU A 152 -1.51 4.81 1.92
C GLU A 152 -3.02 4.71 1.78
N ASN A 153 -3.43 3.75 0.94
CA ASN A 153 -4.77 3.24 0.83
C ASN A 153 -4.76 1.75 1.24
N VAL A 154 -5.72 1.40 2.09
CA VAL A 154 -5.98 0.00 2.50
C VAL A 154 -7.42 -0.36 2.15
N ALA A 155 -7.68 -1.64 1.96
CA ALA A 155 -8.94 -2.20 1.51
C ALA A 155 -9.10 -3.62 2.02
N ALA A 156 -10.34 -4.09 2.03
CA ALA A 156 -10.70 -5.46 2.37
C ALA A 156 -12.04 -5.85 1.74
N GLY A 157 -12.15 -7.11 1.32
CA GLY A 157 -13.39 -7.73 0.85
C GLY A 157 -13.66 -7.62 -0.66
N GLN A 158 -12.80 -6.96 -1.44
CA GLN A 158 -13.01 -6.79 -2.88
C GLN A 158 -12.48 -8.01 -3.65
N SER A 159 -13.20 -8.40 -4.70
CA SER A 159 -12.94 -9.61 -5.48
C SER A 159 -11.98 -9.44 -6.66
N ASN A 160 -11.61 -8.21 -7.02
CA ASN A 160 -10.65 -7.90 -8.09
C ASN A 160 -10.08 -6.48 -7.93
N VAL A 161 -9.00 -6.16 -8.64
CA VAL A 161 -8.35 -4.83 -8.60
C VAL A 161 -9.32 -3.72 -8.98
N GLU A 162 -10.20 -3.95 -9.96
CA GLU A 162 -11.21 -2.98 -10.38
C GLU A 162 -12.07 -2.48 -9.22
N LYS A 163 -12.61 -3.43 -8.44
CA LYS A 163 -13.46 -3.11 -7.29
C LYS A 163 -12.66 -2.40 -6.19
N VAL A 164 -11.39 -2.74 -6.00
CA VAL A 164 -10.50 -2.04 -5.08
C VAL A 164 -10.32 -0.58 -5.50
N ILE A 165 -9.86 -0.32 -6.72
CA ILE A 165 -9.63 1.03 -7.23
C ILE A 165 -10.94 1.85 -7.25
N SER A 166 -12.04 1.24 -7.70
CA SER A 166 -13.36 1.90 -7.72
C SER A 166 -13.85 2.26 -6.32
N SER A 167 -13.53 1.46 -5.29
CA SER A 167 -13.89 1.78 -3.91
C SER A 167 -13.10 2.96 -3.36
N TRP A 168 -11.81 3.07 -3.72
CA TRP A 168 -10.97 4.20 -3.34
C TRP A 168 -11.34 5.47 -4.07
N GLU A 169 -11.69 5.40 -5.34
CA GLU A 169 -12.19 6.54 -6.10
C GLU A 169 -13.43 7.17 -5.45
N LYS A 170 -14.35 6.34 -4.93
CA LYS A 170 -15.57 6.78 -4.25
C LYS A 170 -15.34 7.35 -2.85
N SER A 171 -14.15 7.15 -2.28
CA SER A 171 -13.81 7.65 -0.95
C SER A 171 -12.98 8.93 -1.07
N PRO A 172 -13.42 10.08 -0.53
CA PRO A 172 -12.70 11.35 -0.69
C PRO A 172 -11.23 11.28 -0.27
N ALA A 173 -10.93 10.61 0.84
CA ALA A 173 -9.56 10.48 1.34
C ALA A 173 -8.69 9.58 0.45
N HIS A 174 -9.19 8.41 0.05
CA HIS A 174 -8.43 7.49 -0.80
C HIS A 174 -8.27 8.04 -2.23
N CYS A 175 -9.29 8.70 -2.78
CA CYS A 175 -9.22 9.38 -4.07
C CYS A 175 -8.17 10.49 -4.04
N ALA A 176 -8.14 11.31 -2.98
CA ALA A 176 -7.12 12.35 -2.81
C ALA A 176 -5.70 11.79 -2.76
N ALA A 177 -5.50 10.60 -2.15
CA ALA A 177 -4.22 9.90 -2.19
C ALA A 177 -3.84 9.46 -3.61
N LEU A 178 -4.78 8.87 -4.38
CA LEU A 178 -4.55 8.45 -5.77
C LEU A 178 -4.23 9.63 -6.70
N MET A 179 -4.87 10.79 -6.46
CA MET A 179 -4.76 12.01 -7.27
C MET A 179 -3.67 12.97 -6.80
N ASP A 180 -2.82 12.59 -5.85
CA ASP A 180 -1.76 13.50 -5.42
C ASP A 180 -0.67 13.60 -6.51
N PRO A 181 -0.46 14.79 -7.11
CA PRO A 181 0.45 14.97 -8.25
C PRO A 181 1.90 14.81 -7.89
N ARG A 182 2.22 14.84 -6.60
CA ARG A 182 3.59 14.69 -6.15
C ARG A 182 4.00 13.22 -6.17
N LEU A 183 3.07 12.25 -6.15
CA LEU A 183 3.39 10.81 -6.16
C LEU A 183 3.92 10.38 -7.53
N GLU A 184 5.03 9.64 -7.53
CA GLU A 184 5.77 9.21 -8.73
C GLU A 184 5.89 7.68 -8.82
N GLU A 185 5.83 6.99 -7.67
CA GLU A 185 6.00 5.55 -7.59
C GLU A 185 4.87 4.90 -6.78
N ILE A 186 4.60 3.62 -7.03
CA ILE A 186 3.59 2.83 -6.33
C ILE A 186 4.11 1.43 -6.05
N GLY A 187 3.68 0.85 -4.94
CA GLY A 187 3.82 -0.57 -4.67
C GLY A 187 2.56 -1.11 -4.01
N ALA A 188 2.28 -2.38 -4.23
CA ALA A 188 1.11 -3.03 -3.66
C ALA A 188 1.33 -4.51 -3.40
N ALA A 189 0.59 -5.05 -2.46
CA ALA A 189 0.48 -6.48 -2.27
C ALA A 189 -0.98 -6.87 -2.06
N CYS A 190 -1.25 -8.17 -2.05
CA CYS A 190 -2.52 -8.68 -1.54
C CYS A 190 -2.24 -9.94 -0.74
N ILE A 191 -2.84 -10.09 0.45
CA ILE A 191 -2.68 -11.32 1.21
C ILE A 191 -4.06 -11.88 1.52
N HIS A 192 -4.28 -13.12 1.10
CA HIS A 192 -5.49 -13.89 1.39
C HIS A 192 -5.19 -14.95 2.43
N LYS A 193 -6.17 -15.21 3.32
CA LYS A 193 -6.14 -16.23 4.36
C LYS A 193 -7.27 -17.21 4.11
#